data_AF-A0A7W4UKU1-F1
#
_entry.id   AF-A0A7W4UKU1-F1
#
_cell.length_a   1.000
_cell.length_b   1.000
_cell.length_c   1.000
_cell.angle_alpha   90.00
_cell.angle_beta   90.00
_cell.angle_gamma   90.00
#
_symmetry.space_group_name_H-M   'P 1'
#
loop_
_entity.id
_entity.type
_entity.pdbx_description
1 polymer ?
#
loop_
_entity_poly.entity_id
_entity_poly.type
_entity_poly.pdbx_seq_one_letter_code
_entity_poly.pdbx_strand_id
1 'polypeptide(L)' 'MRERASLGLLSSTALPIIVAVTAIGVDEKVLEPALASSLVGAGMLSVLLFPIIGMALRPADAQRDLAADF' A
#
# COMPACT_ATOMS: atom_id res chain seq x y z
N MET A 1 -4.12 19.43 0.32
CA MET A 1 -3.13 18.40 -0.12
C MET A 1 -3.23 17.08 0.66
N ARG A 2 -3.64 17.08 1.94
CA ARG A 2 -3.89 15.85 2.73
C ARG A 2 -4.84 14.83 2.07
N GLU A 3 -5.94 15.29 1.46
CA GLU A 3 -6.88 14.44 0.69
C GLU A 3 -6.20 13.66 -0.45
N ARG A 4 -5.25 14.30 -1.14
CA ARG A 4 -4.56 13.70 -2.30
C ARG A 4 -3.51 12.68 -1.84
N ALA A 5 -2.94 12.87 -0.65
CA ALA A 5 -2.03 11.92 -0.04
C ALA A 5 -2.75 10.70 0.54
N SER A 6 -3.97 10.86 1.11
CA SER A 6 -4.78 9.73 1.59
C SER A 6 -5.32 8.90 0.43
N LEU A 7 -5.84 9.53 -0.63
CA LEU A 7 -6.24 8.86 -1.88
C LEU A 7 -5.04 8.22 -2.58
N GLY A 8 -3.88 8.89 -2.56
CA GLY A 8 -2.62 8.36 -3.08
C GLY A 8 -2.14 7.14 -2.31
N LEU A 9 -2.20 7.12 -0.98
CA LEU A 9 -1.85 5.96 -0.15
C LEU A 9 -2.86 4.81 -0.28
N LEU A 10 -4.16 5.13 -0.42
CA LEU A 10 -5.21 4.15 -0.75
C LEU A 10 -5.02 3.55 -2.16
N SER A 11 -4.46 4.34 -3.09
CA SER A 11 -4.14 3.94 -4.47
C SER A 11 -2.71 3.42 -4.67
N SER A 12 -1.81 3.58 -3.69
CA SER A 12 -0.38 3.22 -3.73
C SER A 12 -0.15 1.74 -3.44
N THR A 13 -1.22 0.96 -3.36
CA THR A 13 -1.08 -0.46 -3.54
C THR A 13 -0.58 -0.63 -4.97
N ALA A 14 0.72 -0.86 -5.17
CA ALA A 14 1.23 -1.44 -6.42
C ALA A 14 0.68 -2.86 -6.61
N LEU A 15 -0.11 -3.36 -5.65
CA LEU A 15 -0.75 -4.65 -5.69
C LEU A 15 -1.56 -4.92 -6.96
N PRO A 16 -2.37 -3.99 -7.53
CA PRO A 16 -3.11 -4.25 -8.77
C PRO A 16 -2.17 -4.50 -9.95
N ILE A 17 -1.05 -3.76 -10.06
CA ILE A 17 -0.07 -4.01 -11.12
C ILE A 17 0.74 -5.28 -10.87
N ILE A 18 1.11 -5.57 -9.62
CA ILE A 18 1.79 -6.82 -9.24
C ILE A 18 0.89 -8.02 -9.55
N VAL A 19 -0.38 -7.97 -9.18
CA VAL A 19 -1.38 -9.02 -9.46
C VAL A 19 -1.61 -9.15 -10.96
N ALA A 20 -1.73 -8.04 -11.70
CA ALA A 20 -1.89 -8.09 -13.16
C ALA A 20 -0.69 -8.76 -13.85
N VAL A 21 0.53 -8.33 -13.54
CA VAL A 21 1.76 -8.86 -14.17
C VAL A 21 2.02 -10.31 -13.76
N THR A 22 1.78 -10.67 -12.50
CA THR A 22 1.94 -12.06 -12.05
C THR A 22 0.88 -12.99 -12.66
N ALA A 23 -0.36 -12.53 -12.81
CA ALA A 23 -1.40 -13.29 -13.51
C ALA A 23 -1.05 -13.50 -15.00
N ILE A 24 -0.59 -12.45 -15.68
CA ILE A 24 -0.09 -12.54 -17.07
C ILE A 24 1.09 -13.52 -17.15
N GLY A 25 2.07 -13.40 -16.24
CA GLY A 25 3.24 -14.27 -16.23
C GLY A 25 2.91 -15.75 -16.00
N VAL A 26 1.90 -16.06 -15.18
CA VAL A 26 1.43 -17.44 -14.99
C VAL A 26 0.69 -17.94 -16.23
N ASP A 27 -0.15 -17.11 -16.85
CA ASP A 27 -0.90 -17.46 -18.07
C ASP A 27 0.04 -17.72 -19.27
N GLU A 28 1.06 -16.88 -19.43
CA GLU A 28 2.13 -17.05 -20.43
C GLU A 28 3.13 -18.15 -20.08
N LYS A 29 2.97 -18.84 -18.93
CA LYS A 29 3.90 -19.86 -18.39
C LYS A 29 5.33 -19.36 -18.19
N VAL A 30 5.51 -18.05 -18.04
CA VAL A 30 6.78 -17.39 -17.72
C VAL A 30 7.07 -17.45 -16.22
N LEU A 31 6.01 -17.47 -15.39
CA LEU A 31 6.10 -17.57 -13.93
C LEU A 31 5.44 -18.84 -13.41
N GLU A 32 6.13 -19.52 -12.49
CA GLU A 32 5.50 -20.57 -11.69
C GLU A 32 4.44 -19.99 -10.74
N PRO A 33 3.31 -20.69 -10.54
CA PRO A 33 2.27 -20.26 -9.60
C PRO A 33 2.79 -19.99 -8.19
N ALA A 34 3.75 -20.79 -7.72
CA ALA A 34 4.36 -20.63 -6.40
C ALA A 34 5.13 -19.29 -6.27
N LEU A 35 5.87 -18.90 -7.31
CA LEU A 35 6.57 -17.61 -7.35
C LEU A 35 5.59 -16.44 -7.45
N ALA A 36 4.54 -16.58 -8.27
CA ALA A 36 3.50 -15.57 -8.42
C ALA A 36 2.80 -15.28 -7.08
N SER A 37 2.38 -16.32 -6.34
CA SER A 37 1.74 -16.15 -5.02
C SER A 37 2.67 -15.50 -3.99
N SER A 38 3.96 -15.81 -4.05
CA SER A 38 4.97 -15.22 -3.16
C SER A 38 5.11 -13.71 -3.38
N LEU A 39 5.15 -13.28 -4.65
CA LEU A 39 5.24 -11.86 -5.03
C LEU A 39 4.00 -11.08 -4.62
N VAL A 40 2.81 -11.66 -4.83
CA VAL A 40 1.54 -11.05 -4.40
C VAL A 40 1.50 -10.91 -2.88
N GLY A 41 1.88 -11.96 -2.14
CA GLY A 41 1.94 -11.92 -0.68
C GLY A 41 2.90 -10.85 -0.14
N ALA A 42 4.09 -10.73 -0.74
CA ALA A 42 5.05 -9.67 -0.40
C ALA A 42 4.51 -8.26 -0.69
N GLY A 43 3.79 -8.09 -1.81
CA GLY A 43 3.11 -6.85 -2.15
C GLY A 43 2.04 -6.46 -1.12
N MET A 44 1.22 -7.42 -0.69
CA MET A 44 0.20 -7.21 0.35
C MET A 44 0.81 -6.82 1.69
N LEU A 45 1.90 -7.48 2.10
CA LEU A 45 2.61 -7.14 3.34
C LEU A 45 3.13 -5.71 3.32
N SER A 46 3.73 -5.27 2.21
CA SER A 46 4.22 -3.89 2.05
C SER A 46 3.09 -2.86 2.16
N VAL A 47 1.94 -3.14 1.54
CA VAL A 47 0.74 -2.30 1.61
C VAL A 47 0.21 -2.16 3.03
N LEU A 48 0.35 -3.19 3.87
CA LEU A 48 -0.10 -3.14 5.26
C LEU A 48 0.94 -2.45 6.16
N LEU A 49 2.21 -2.78 5.99
CA LEU A 49 3.30 -2.29 6.84
C LEU A 49 3.50 -0.77 6.71
N PHE A 50 3.48 -0.24 5.48
CA PHE A 50 3.73 1.18 5.24
C PHE A 50 2.74 2.13 5.94
N PRO A 51 1.41 1.94 5.86
CA PRO A 51 0.46 2.78 6.59
C PRO A 51 0.56 2.59 8.10
N ILE A 52 0.81 1.37 8.60
CA ILE A 52 1.00 1.12 10.04
C ILE A 52 2.20 1.92 10.55
N ILE A 53 3.34 1.83 9.86
CA ILE A 53 4.55 2.58 10.21
C ILE A 53 4.31 4.10 10.09
N GLY A 54 3.64 4.56 9.03
CA GLY A 54 3.31 5.98 8.84
C GLY A 54 2.38 6.54 9.92
N MET A 55 1.45 5.74 10.44
CA MET A 55 0.61 6.12 11.57
C MET A 55 1.40 6.12 12.89
N ALA A 56 2.26 5.13 13.11
CA ALA A 56 3.08 5.03 14.31
C ALA A 56 4.11 6.16 14.43
N LEU A 57 4.62 6.67 13.30
CA LEU A 57 5.58 7.76 13.25
C LEU A 57 4.95 9.16 13.26
N ARG A 58 3.61 9.26 13.17
CA ARG A 58 2.92 10.56 13.13
C ARG A 58 2.92 11.18 14.53
N PRO A 59 3.57 12.35 14.75
CA PRO A 59 3.44 13.09 16.00
C PRO A 59 1.97 13.51 16.20
N ALA A 60 1.50 13.48 17.44
CA ALA A 60 0.12 13.79 17.82
C ALA A 60 -0.28 15.27 17.64
N ASP A 61 0.45 16.05 16.83
CA ASP A 61 0.23 17.49 16.70
C ASP A 61 -0.94 17.87 15.79
N ALA A 62 -1.48 16.91 15.03
CA ALA A 62 -2.65 17.16 14.18
C ALA A 62 -3.97 17.36 14.97
N GLN A 63 -3.98 17.14 16.28
CA GLN A 63 -5.14 17.40 17.14
C GLN A 63 -5.02 18.72 17.94
N ARG A 64 -3.83 19.31 18.02
CA ARG A 64 -3.60 20.59 18.69
C ARG A 64 -4.09 21.79 17.87
N ASP A 65 -3.96 21.73 16.54
CA ASP A 65 -4.43 22.80 15.64
C ASP A 65 -5.96 22.96 15.67
N LEU A 66 -6.72 21.86 15.83
CA LEU A 66 -8.18 21.90 15.93
C LEU A 66 -8.70 22.43 17.28
N ALA A 67 -7.87 22.40 18.33
CA ALA A 67 -8.23 22.92 19.66
C ALA A 67 -7.75 24.36 19.89
N ALA A 68 -6.83 24.86 19.06
CA ALA A 68 -6.36 26.25 19.10
C ALA A 68 -7.30 27.22 18.34
N ASP A 69 -8.21 26.69 17.51
CA ASP A 69 -9.20 27.44 16.73
C ASP A 69 -10.58 27.58 17.43
N PHE A 70 -10.72 27.19 18.70
CA PHE A 70 -11.93 27.38 19.53
C PHE A 70 -11.67 28.14 20.83
#